data_AF-A5CTD5-F1
#
_entry.id   AF-A5CTD5-F1
#
_cell.length_a   1.000
_cell.length_b   1.000
_cell.length_c   1.000
_cell.angle_alpha   90.00
_cell.angle_beta   90.00
_cell.angle_gamma   90.00
#
_symmetry.space_group_name_H-M   'P 1'
#
loop_
_entity.id
_entity.type
_entity.pdbx_description
1 polymer ?
#
loop_
_entity_poly.entity_id
_entity_poly.type
_entity_poly.pdbx_seq_one_letter_code
_entity_poly.pdbx_strand_id
1 'polypeptide(L)'
;MSVKKTCVHCASTRIVFEGLCREHYLETVFTGQPLSPDVLEPLFFNPWSAASHRLSRDRHRRMFLATEGMCGLCLVMPPEVIDHDHKCCGIGYGCGRCVRGLVCVSCNNLLGRIHDSPARARKLIAAGHPRADYHEKAITYLDAYAAVRAAGSFMGAPAKLDES
;
A
#
# COMPACT_ATOMS: atom_id res chain seq x y z
N MET A 1 1.26 -5.55 -26.98
CA MET A 1 1.52 -6.93 -26.53
C MET A 1 0.32 -7.38 -25.69
N SER A 2 -0.35 -8.46 -26.09
CA SER A 2 -1.56 -8.96 -25.42
C SER A 2 -1.19 -9.42 -24.01
N VAL A 3 -1.75 -8.79 -22.98
CA VAL A 3 -1.55 -9.18 -21.57
C VAL A 3 -2.01 -10.64 -21.45
N LYS A 4 -1.13 -11.52 -20.96
CA LYS A 4 -1.50 -12.91 -20.68
C LYS A 4 -2.75 -12.88 -19.79
N LYS A 5 -3.86 -13.42 -20.29
CA LYS A 5 -5.16 -13.44 -19.58
C LYS A 5 -5.19 -14.44 -18.42
N THR A 6 -4.12 -15.22 -18.26
CA THR A 6 -3.95 -16.27 -17.27
C THR A 6 -2.57 -16.20 -16.66
N CYS A 7 -2.45 -16.71 -15.44
CA CYS A 7 -1.20 -16.73 -14.72
C CYS A 7 -0.17 -17.60 -15.45
N VAL A 8 1.10 -17.20 -15.42
CA VAL A 8 2.17 -17.97 -16.06
C VAL A 8 2.47 -19.30 -15.35
N HIS A 9 1.97 -19.47 -14.12
CA HIS A 9 2.17 -20.68 -13.31
C HIS A 9 0.87 -21.48 -13.07
N CYS A 10 -0.32 -20.89 -13.26
CA CYS A 10 -1.59 -21.60 -13.06
C CYS A 10 -2.75 -21.07 -13.93
N ALA A 11 -3.92 -21.70 -13.82
CA ALA A 11 -5.12 -21.34 -14.60
C ALA A 11 -5.82 -20.04 -14.13
N SER A 12 -5.33 -19.37 -13.09
CA SER A 12 -5.97 -18.16 -12.57
C SER A 12 -5.96 -17.04 -13.61
N THR A 13 -7.11 -16.39 -13.81
CA THR A 13 -7.26 -15.20 -14.66
C THR A 13 -7.13 -13.88 -13.89
N ARG A 14 -7.01 -13.95 -12.56
CA ARG A 14 -6.81 -12.77 -11.70
C ARG A 14 -5.31 -12.50 -11.55
N ILE A 15 -4.81 -11.65 -12.43
CA ILE A 15 -3.41 -11.22 -12.48
C ILE A 15 -3.23 -9.95 -11.64
N VAL A 16 -2.23 -9.96 -10.77
CA VAL A 16 -1.89 -8.82 -9.91
C VAL A 16 -0.58 -8.15 -10.31
N PHE A 17 0.34 -8.87 -10.96
CA PHE A 17 1.63 -8.33 -11.40
C PHE A 17 2.24 -9.16 -12.53
N GLU A 18 2.62 -8.55 -13.66
CA GLU A 18 3.40 -9.19 -14.75
C GLU A 18 3.01 -10.64 -15.16
N GLY A 19 1.72 -10.97 -15.13
CA GLY A 19 1.24 -12.32 -15.44
C GLY A 19 1.27 -13.31 -14.27
N LEU A 20 1.47 -12.84 -13.03
CA LEU A 20 1.36 -13.59 -11.79
C LEU A 20 0.00 -13.34 -11.13
N CYS A 21 -0.65 -14.40 -10.65
CA CYS A 21 -1.76 -14.27 -9.71
C CYS A 21 -1.23 -13.94 -8.31
N ARG A 22 -2.13 -13.61 -7.38
CA ARG A 22 -1.75 -13.26 -5.99
C ARG A 22 -0.86 -14.30 -5.33
N GLU A 23 -1.23 -15.57 -5.41
CA GLU A 23 -0.51 -16.68 -4.80
C GLU A 23 0.91 -16.78 -5.34
N HIS A 24 1.06 -16.92 -6.65
CA HIS A 24 2.40 -16.99 -7.27
C HIS A 24 3.20 -15.70 -7.10
N TYR A 25 2.57 -14.52 -7.05
CA TYR A 25 3.26 -13.29 -6.67
C TYR A 25 3.81 -13.39 -5.25
N LEU A 26 3.01 -13.82 -4.27
CA LEU A 26 3.45 -13.95 -2.89
C LEU A 26 4.53 -15.03 -2.71
N GLU A 27 4.42 -16.17 -3.40
CA GLU A 27 5.49 -17.17 -3.45
C GLU A 27 6.79 -16.54 -3.94
N THR A 28 6.73 -15.72 -4.99
CA THR A 28 7.93 -15.00 -5.43
C THR A 28 8.46 -14.10 -4.32
N VAL A 29 7.61 -13.27 -3.70
CA VAL A 29 7.97 -12.36 -2.60
C VAL A 29 8.61 -13.11 -1.43
N PHE A 30 8.20 -14.33 -1.09
CA PHE A 30 8.58 -14.95 0.19
C PHE A 30 9.48 -16.18 0.10
N THR A 31 9.58 -16.87 -1.04
CA THR A 31 10.37 -18.12 -1.18
C THR A 31 11.51 -17.98 -2.19
N GLY A 32 12.62 -17.35 -1.79
CA GLY A 32 14.02 -17.64 -2.21
C GLY A 32 14.48 -17.73 -3.69
N GLN A 33 13.64 -17.94 -4.69
CA GLN A 33 13.90 -17.95 -6.14
C GLN A 33 12.56 -17.79 -6.89
N PRO A 34 12.43 -17.04 -8.01
CA PRO A 34 13.31 -16.06 -8.63
C PRO A 34 12.82 -14.61 -8.42
N LEU A 35 12.02 -14.28 -7.38
CA LEU A 35 11.87 -12.88 -6.97
C LEU A 35 11.77 -12.72 -5.44
N SER A 36 12.79 -13.14 -4.69
CA SER A 36 12.90 -12.85 -3.23
C SER A 36 12.60 -11.36 -2.91
N PRO A 37 12.33 -10.96 -1.65
CA PRO A 37 12.07 -9.55 -1.35
C PRO A 37 13.22 -8.63 -1.78
N ASP A 38 14.46 -9.15 -1.80
CA ASP A 38 15.65 -8.47 -2.32
C ASP A 38 15.60 -8.18 -3.83
N VAL A 39 14.80 -8.93 -4.58
CA VAL A 39 14.61 -8.80 -6.03
C VAL A 39 13.35 -7.99 -6.35
N LEU A 40 12.26 -8.15 -5.60
CA LEU A 40 11.02 -7.40 -5.83
C LEU A 40 11.05 -5.98 -5.27
N GLU A 41 11.64 -5.76 -4.09
CA GLU A 41 11.71 -4.41 -3.51
C GLU A 41 12.34 -3.40 -4.47
N PRO A 42 13.44 -3.70 -5.19
CA PRO A 42 13.96 -2.82 -6.24
C PRO A 42 12.96 -2.47 -7.35
N LEU A 43 12.03 -3.35 -7.71
CA LEU A 43 11.02 -3.09 -8.74
C LEU A 43 9.94 -2.11 -8.28
N PHE A 44 9.63 -2.13 -6.97
CA PHE A 44 8.63 -1.24 -6.36
C PHE A 44 9.25 -0.04 -5.65
N PHE A 45 10.58 0.01 -5.52
CA PHE A 45 11.32 1.11 -4.94
C PHE A 45 11.70 2.12 -6.02
N ASN A 46 11.07 3.30 -5.95
CA ASN A 46 11.47 4.45 -6.75
C ASN A 46 12.38 5.38 -5.92
N PRO A 47 13.68 5.52 -6.24
CA PRO A 47 14.61 6.32 -5.45
C PRO A 47 14.26 7.82 -5.49
N TRP A 48 13.73 8.33 -6.60
CA TRP A 48 13.30 9.72 -6.71
C TRP A 48 12.11 10.01 -5.80
N SER A 49 11.09 9.14 -5.86
CA SER A 49 9.93 9.26 -4.98
C SER A 49 10.34 9.13 -3.52
N ALA A 50 11.17 8.14 -3.18
CA ALA A 50 11.67 7.95 -1.82
C ALA A 50 12.45 9.18 -1.30
N ALA A 51 13.32 9.77 -2.13
CA ALA A 51 14.07 10.97 -1.80
C ALA A 51 13.13 12.17 -1.54
N SER A 52 12.11 12.38 -2.38
CA SER A 52 11.10 13.44 -2.18
C SER A 52 10.33 13.31 -0.87
N HIS A 53 10.30 12.13 -0.27
CA HIS A 53 9.65 11.85 1.02
C HIS A 53 10.64 11.65 2.17
N ARG A 54 11.95 11.79 1.94
CA ARG A 54 13.01 11.47 2.90
C ARG A 54 12.83 10.07 3.51
N LEU A 55 12.37 9.13 2.68
CA LEU A 55 12.12 7.74 3.04
C LEU A 55 13.40 6.93 2.77
N SER A 56 14.02 6.39 3.82
CA SER A 56 15.16 5.50 3.63
C SER A 56 14.73 4.20 2.97
N ARG A 57 15.63 3.59 2.20
CA ARG A 57 15.39 2.29 1.56
C ARG A 57 15.02 1.20 2.58
N ASP A 58 15.69 1.17 3.73
CA ASP A 58 15.36 0.21 4.79
C ASP A 58 13.95 0.41 5.37
N ARG A 59 13.51 1.66 5.50
CA ARG A 59 12.13 1.94 5.94
C ARG A 59 11.12 1.56 4.86
N HIS A 60 11.41 1.85 3.60
CA HIS A 60 10.59 1.41 2.46
C HIS A 60 10.45 -0.11 2.45
N ARG A 61 11.56 -0.83 2.53
CA ARG A 61 11.59 -2.30 2.57
C ARG A 61 10.79 -2.86 3.74
N ARG A 62 10.94 -2.30 4.96
CA ARG A 62 10.14 -2.74 6.11
C ARG A 62 8.64 -2.55 5.89
N MET A 63 8.25 -1.42 5.29
CA MET A 63 6.83 -1.18 4.95
C MET A 63 6.32 -2.18 3.91
N PHE A 64 7.12 -2.45 2.87
CA PHE A 64 6.79 -3.42 1.82
C PHE A 64 6.62 -4.83 2.39
N LEU A 65 7.56 -5.28 3.22
CA LEU A 65 7.50 -6.60 3.86
C LEU A 65 6.31 -6.75 4.80
N ALA A 66 6.01 -5.70 5.57
CA ALA A 66 4.94 -5.76 6.56
C ALA A 66 3.53 -5.78 5.96
N THR A 67 3.40 -5.50 4.65
CA THR A 67 2.16 -5.65 3.88
C THR A 67 2.25 -6.81 2.90
N GLU A 68 3.23 -7.69 3.06
CA GLU A 68 3.45 -8.83 2.16
C GLU A 68 3.67 -8.45 0.69
N GLY A 69 4.30 -7.31 0.46
CA GLY A 69 4.48 -6.73 -0.87
C GLY A 69 3.19 -6.18 -1.48
N MET A 70 2.10 -6.09 -0.71
CA MET A 70 0.82 -5.57 -1.18
C MET A 70 0.61 -4.11 -0.77
N CYS A 71 -0.37 -3.48 -1.39
CA CYS A 71 -0.89 -2.18 -1.02
C CYS A 71 -1.32 -2.17 0.45
N GLY A 72 -0.75 -1.28 1.25
CA GLY A 72 -1.04 -1.12 2.67
C GLY A 72 -2.46 -0.64 3.01
N LEU A 73 -3.29 -0.35 2.00
CA LEU A 73 -4.71 -0.07 2.18
C LEU A 73 -5.58 -1.27 1.78
N CYS A 74 -5.48 -1.76 0.54
CA CYS A 74 -6.41 -2.79 0.05
C CYS A 74 -5.93 -4.23 0.26
N LEU A 75 -4.61 -4.47 0.33
CA LEU A 75 -3.95 -5.78 0.36
C LEU A 75 -4.29 -6.70 -0.84
N VAL A 76 -4.72 -6.12 -1.96
CA VAL A 76 -5.13 -6.87 -3.18
C VAL A 76 -4.09 -6.81 -4.29
N MET A 77 -3.46 -5.65 -4.48
CA MET A 77 -2.51 -5.37 -5.56
C MET A 77 -1.18 -4.92 -4.96
N PRO A 78 -0.05 -5.10 -5.64
CA PRO A 78 1.22 -4.49 -5.25
C PRO A 78 1.11 -2.97 -5.13
N PRO A 79 1.94 -2.33 -4.29
CA PRO A 79 1.98 -0.88 -4.19
C PRO A 79 2.77 -0.28 -5.35
N GLU A 80 2.38 0.93 -5.78
CA GLU A 80 3.13 1.69 -6.79
C GLU A 80 3.49 3.11 -6.32
N VAL A 81 2.90 3.60 -5.23
CA VAL A 81 3.09 4.98 -4.74
C VAL A 81 3.33 5.04 -3.24
N ILE A 82 4.14 6.02 -2.82
CA ILE A 82 4.33 6.37 -1.41
C ILE A 82 3.21 7.34 -1.04
N ASP A 83 2.34 6.91 -0.14
CA ASP A 83 1.26 7.73 0.37
C ASP A 83 1.69 8.47 1.64
N HIS A 84 1.28 9.74 1.75
CA HIS A 84 1.66 10.59 2.86
C HIS A 84 0.59 11.62 3.22
N ASP A 85 0.70 12.15 4.44
CA ASP A 85 -0.21 13.17 4.96
C ASP A 85 0.12 14.57 4.42
N HIS A 86 -0.72 15.06 3.50
CA HIS A 86 -0.59 16.38 2.89
C HIS A 86 -0.76 17.54 3.89
N LYS A 87 -1.33 17.32 5.08
CA LYS A 87 -1.38 18.37 6.12
C LYS A 87 -0.01 18.65 6.73
N CYS A 88 0.93 17.71 6.62
CA CYS A 88 2.27 17.84 7.16
C CYS A 88 3.23 18.57 6.20
N CYS A 89 3.22 18.25 4.90
CA CYS A 89 4.20 18.76 3.93
C CYS A 89 3.60 19.33 2.64
N GLY A 90 2.27 19.43 2.52
CA GLY A 90 1.63 19.88 1.28
C GLY A 90 1.70 18.84 0.17
N ILE A 91 1.52 19.27 -1.07
CA ILE A 91 1.52 18.39 -2.26
C ILE A 91 2.93 18.40 -2.91
N GLY A 92 3.41 17.23 -3.30
CA GLY A 92 4.60 17.06 -4.15
C GLY A 92 5.89 16.68 -3.42
N TYR A 93 5.98 16.93 -2.11
CA TYR A 93 7.10 16.48 -1.27
C TYR A 93 6.60 16.08 0.12
N GLY A 94 7.37 15.23 0.79
CA GLY A 94 7.06 14.74 2.13
C GLY A 94 8.27 14.77 3.05
N CYS A 95 8.01 14.50 4.33
CA CYS A 95 9.04 14.15 5.29
C CYS A 95 8.88 12.68 5.69
N GLY A 96 9.95 12.06 6.19
CA GLY A 96 9.91 10.65 6.58
C GLY A 96 8.88 10.33 7.68
N ARG A 97 8.35 11.36 8.36
CA ARG A 97 7.32 11.26 9.40
C ARG A 97 5.88 11.28 8.87
N CYS A 98 5.63 11.86 7.69
CA CYS A 98 4.28 11.98 7.14
C CYS A 98 3.91 10.82 6.23
N VAL A 99 4.88 9.96 5.88
CA VAL A 99 4.64 8.74 5.11
C VAL A 99 3.74 7.79 5.90
N ARG A 100 2.55 7.53 5.35
CA ARG A 100 1.52 6.65 5.92
C ARG A 100 1.74 5.20 5.50
N GLY A 101 2.03 4.96 4.22
CA GLY A 101 2.05 3.62 3.64
C GLY A 101 2.59 3.56 2.22
N LEU A 102 2.84 2.35 1.74
CA LEU A 102 2.99 2.07 0.31
C LEU A 102 1.65 1.58 -0.20
N VAL A 103 1.06 2.25 -1.19
CA VAL A 103 -0.29 1.94 -1.66
C VAL A 103 -0.33 1.81 -3.17
N CYS A 104 -1.40 1.20 -3.70
CA CYS A 104 -1.62 1.17 -5.13
C CYS A 104 -2.25 2.48 -5.65
N VAL A 105 -2.10 2.78 -6.94
CA VAL A 105 -2.64 4.01 -7.57
C VAL A 105 -4.14 4.18 -7.33
N SER A 106 -4.89 3.09 -7.39
CA SER A 106 -6.35 3.11 -7.16
C SER A 106 -6.70 3.53 -5.73
N CYS A 107 -5.95 3.05 -4.74
CA CYS A 107 -6.14 3.41 -3.34
C CYS A 107 -5.70 4.85 -3.05
N ASN A 108 -4.59 5.29 -3.65
CA ASN A 108 -4.16 6.68 -3.55
C ASN A 108 -5.21 7.66 -4.11
N ASN A 109 -5.78 7.33 -5.27
CA ASN A 109 -6.86 8.14 -5.86
C ASN A 109 -8.14 8.12 -5.02
N LEU A 110 -8.47 7.00 -4.39
CA LEU A 110 -9.58 6.92 -3.43
C LEU A 110 -9.36 7.90 -2.27
N LEU A 111 -8.17 7.86 -1.64
CA LEU A 111 -7.80 8.76 -0.54
C LEU A 111 -7.92 10.24 -0.96
N GLY A 112 -7.43 10.58 -2.16
CA GLY A 112 -7.57 11.93 -2.74
C GLY A 112 -9.03 12.35 -2.92
N ARG A 113 -9.91 11.48 -3.43
CA ARG A 113 -11.36 11.79 -3.61
C ARG A 113 -12.09 12.04 -2.29
N ILE A 114 -11.70 11.34 -1.23
CA ILE A 114 -12.22 11.59 0.12
C ILE A 114 -11.43 12.67 0.86
N HIS A 115 -10.45 13.32 0.23
CA HIS A 115 -9.56 14.32 0.82
C HIS A 115 -8.99 13.89 2.18
N ASP A 116 -8.51 12.64 2.26
CA ASP A 116 -7.93 12.08 3.48
C ASP A 116 -8.87 12.14 4.70
N SER A 117 -10.20 12.15 4.48
CA SER A 117 -11.19 12.34 5.53
C SER A 117 -12.01 11.06 5.80
N PRO A 118 -11.82 10.42 6.97
CA PRO A 118 -12.66 9.30 7.40
C PRO A 118 -14.15 9.69 7.46
N ALA A 119 -14.46 10.93 7.82
CA ALA A 119 -15.84 11.43 7.85
C ALA A 119 -16.49 11.47 6.45
N ARG A 120 -15.73 11.83 5.41
CA ARG A 120 -16.23 11.79 4.02
C ARG A 120 -16.46 10.36 3.54
N ALA A 121 -15.56 9.44 3.88
CA ALA A 121 -15.73 8.02 3.62
C ALA A 121 -17.00 7.47 4.29
N ARG A 122 -17.23 7.77 5.57
CA ARG A 122 -18.46 7.38 6.31
C ARG A 122 -19.74 7.89 5.64
N LYS A 123 -19.75 9.13 5.14
CA LYS A 123 -20.90 9.68 4.39
C LYS A 123 -21.18 8.91 3.10
N LEU A 124 -20.14 8.52 2.36
CA LEU A 124 -20.28 7.73 1.13
C LEU A 124 -20.81 6.31 1.40
N ILE A 125 -20.33 5.68 2.48
CA ILE A 125 -20.84 4.38 2.93
C ILE A 125 -22.32 4.48 3.28
N ALA A 126 -22.71 5.46 4.09
CA ALA A 126 -24.11 5.70 4.47
C ALA A 126 -25.01 6.00 3.26
N ALA A 127 -24.47 6.58 2.20
CA ALA A 127 -25.17 6.84 0.95
C ALA A 127 -25.22 5.63 -0.01
N GLY A 128 -24.74 4.45 0.41
CA GLY A 128 -24.77 3.23 -0.40
C GLY A 128 -23.76 3.21 -1.55
N HIS A 129 -22.63 3.90 -1.42
CA HIS A 129 -21.60 3.92 -2.46
C HIS A 129 -21.13 2.48 -2.80
N PRO A 130 -21.01 2.10 -4.09
CA PRO A 130 -20.73 0.72 -4.51
C PRO A 130 -19.34 0.19 -4.12
N ARG A 131 -18.50 1.04 -3.53
CA ARG A 131 -17.17 0.69 -2.99
C ARG A 131 -17.07 0.94 -1.49
N ALA A 132 -18.15 0.67 -0.75
CA ALA A 132 -18.20 0.85 0.70
C ALA A 132 -17.06 0.11 1.41
N ASP A 133 -16.74 -1.10 0.96
CA ASP A 133 -15.61 -1.92 1.42
C ASP A 133 -14.26 -1.17 1.33
N TYR A 134 -13.97 -0.49 0.22
CA TYR A 134 -12.75 0.30 0.08
C TYR A 134 -12.76 1.55 0.96
N HIS A 135 -13.93 2.15 1.18
CA HIS A 135 -14.07 3.30 2.08
C HIS A 135 -13.84 2.90 3.55
N GLU A 136 -14.31 1.72 3.97
CA GLU A 136 -14.02 1.16 5.29
C GLU A 136 -12.52 0.93 5.47
N LYS A 137 -11.86 0.30 4.49
CA LYS A 137 -10.40 0.13 4.51
C LYS A 137 -9.65 1.46 4.58
N ALA A 138 -10.12 2.49 3.86
CA ALA A 138 -9.54 3.83 3.90
C ALA A 138 -9.69 4.48 5.28
N ILE A 139 -10.83 4.28 5.96
CA ILE A 139 -11.04 4.74 7.34
C ILE A 139 -10.02 4.07 8.27
N THR A 140 -9.93 2.74 8.25
CA THR A 140 -8.97 1.99 9.08
C THR A 140 -7.53 2.44 8.84
N TYR A 141 -7.15 2.62 7.57
CA TYR A 141 -5.83 3.08 7.18
C TYR A 141 -5.49 4.48 7.74
N LEU A 142 -6.42 5.43 7.62
CA LEU A 142 -6.24 6.80 8.11
C LEU A 142 -6.24 6.86 9.66
N ASP A 143 -7.11 6.10 10.31
CA ASP A 143 -7.22 6.05 11.77
C ASP A 143 -5.98 5.39 12.39
N ALA A 144 -5.44 4.33 11.77
CA ALA A 144 -4.19 3.70 12.19
C ALA A 144 -3.01 4.68 12.16
N TYR A 145 -2.88 5.47 11.09
CA TYR A 145 -1.86 6.52 11.02
C TYR A 145 -2.07 7.62 12.08
N ALA A 146 -3.32 8.05 12.30
CA ALA A 146 -3.63 9.05 13.32
C ALA A 146 -3.26 8.56 14.74
N ALA A 147 -3.49 7.29 15.04
CA ALA A 147 -3.10 6.68 16.31
C ALA A 147 -1.56 6.67 16.49
N VAL A 148 -0.82 6.25 15.46
CA VAL A 148 0.66 6.26 15.47
C VAL A 148 1.21 7.68 15.67
N ARG A 149 0.61 8.67 15.00
CA ARG A 149 0.95 10.09 15.15
C ARG A 149 0.70 10.61 16.56
N ALA A 150 -0.44 10.25 17.15
CA ALA A 150 -0.80 10.65 18.51
C ALA A 150 0.13 10.02 19.56
N ALA A 151 0.56 8.78 19.34
CA ALA A 151 1.50 8.08 20.22
C ALA A 151 2.96 8.57 20.11
N GLY A 152 3.28 9.46 19.15
CA GLY A 152 4.65 9.92 18.91
C GLY A 152 5.61 8.82 18.42
N SER A 153 5.10 7.62 18.14
CA SER A 153 5.88 6.47 17.69
C SER A 153 6.16 6.58 16.19
N PHE A 154 7.16 7.38 15.81
CA PHE A 154 7.63 7.43 14.43
C PHE A 154 8.57 6.26 14.12
N MET A 155 8.10 5.02 14.28
CA MET A 155 8.74 3.84 13.70
C MET A 155 7.70 2.96 13.02
N GLY A 156 7.89 2.76 11.72
CA GLY A 156 7.00 1.99 10.87
C GLY A 156 6.99 0.51 11.21
N ALA A 157 5.80 -0.01 11.46
CA ALA A 157 5.28 -1.31 11.07
C ALA A 157 3.75 -1.24 11.24
N PRO A 158 2.92 -1.79 10.34
CA PRO A 158 1.55 -2.12 10.72
C PRO A 158 1.61 -3.02 11.96
N ALA A 159 0.74 -2.72 12.92
CA ALA A 159 0.52 -3.59 14.06
C ALA A 159 0.30 -5.01 13.53
N LYS A 160 1.08 -5.98 14.04
CA LYS A 160 0.70 -7.38 13.91
C LYS A 160 -0.72 -7.48 14.44
N LEU A 161 -1.65 -7.93 13.62
CA LEU A 161 -2.85 -8.57 14.15
C LEU A 161 -2.32 -9.75 14.95
N ASP A 162 -2.48 -9.71 16.27
CA ASP A 162 -2.32 -10.94 17.03
C ASP A 162 -3.44 -11.87 16.56
N GLU A 163 -3.04 -13.07 16.18
CA GLU A 163 -3.95 -14.21 16.11
C GLU A 163 -3.71 -14.96 17.42
N SER A 164 -4.74 -14.98 18.25
CA SER A 164 -4.93 -15.88 19.38
C SER A 164 -5.03 -17.33 18.91
#